data_AF-A0A2L0CL10-F1
#
_entry.id   AF-A0A2L0CL10-F1
#
_cell.length_a   1.000
_cell.length_b   1.000
_cell.length_c   1.000
_cell.angle_alpha   90.00
_cell.angle_beta   90.00
_cell.angle_gamma   90.00
#
_symmetry.space_group_name_H-M   'P 1'
#
loop_
_entity.id
_entity.type
_entity.pdbx_description
1 polymer ?
#
loop_
_entity_poly.entity_id
_entity_poly.type
_entity_poly.pdbx_seq_one_letter_code
_entity_poly.pdbx_strand_id
1 'polypeptide(L)'
;IASLMKNTGALLANDINGDRIKAIVGNFHRLGINNAAITCLDGRNYTKLFNSFDRVLLDAPCTGTGVIGKDPSVKTNKDERDVQRCFNLQRELLLAAIDCVNAKSKTGGIIVYSTCSVLPEENEWVIDYALKKRNVKLVETGLNLGIDEVPGFVKYRQLKFHPTMHLSRRFYTHK
;
A
#
# COMPACT_ATOMS: atom_id res chain seq x y z
N ILE A 1 13.07 2.69 4.03
CA ILE A 1 13.12 3.70 2.95
C ILE A 1 14.30 4.66 3.14
N ALA A 2 14.36 5.46 4.21
CA ALA A 2 15.45 6.43 4.44
C ALA A 2 16.87 5.84 4.32
N SER A 3 17.10 4.63 4.86
CA SER A 3 18.37 3.91 4.73
C SER A 3 18.72 3.57 3.26
N LEU A 4 17.75 3.12 2.45
CA LEU A 4 17.96 2.87 1.01
C LEU A 4 18.28 4.16 0.25
N MET A 5 17.67 5.27 0.68
CA MET A 5 17.98 6.62 0.19
C MET A 5 19.32 7.15 0.73
N LYS A 6 20.00 6.41 1.61
CA LYS A 6 21.22 6.84 2.30
C LYS A 6 21.08 8.23 2.94
N ASN A 7 19.90 8.51 3.53
CA ASN A 7 19.57 9.82 4.09
C ASN A 7 19.68 11.01 3.09
N THR A 8 19.52 10.75 1.80
CA THR A 8 19.47 11.80 0.75
C THR A 8 18.05 12.03 0.26
N GLY A 9 17.79 13.18 -0.38
CA GLY A 9 16.45 13.55 -0.85
C GLY A 9 15.49 13.91 0.29
N ALA A 10 14.19 13.79 0.05
CA ALA A 10 13.15 14.06 1.04
C ALA A 10 12.19 12.88 1.16
N LEU A 11 11.88 12.49 2.40
CA LEU A 11 10.91 11.48 2.76
C LEU A 11 9.77 12.14 3.54
N LEU A 12 8.53 11.74 3.26
CA LEU A 12 7.38 12.20 4.01
C LEU A 12 6.65 10.97 4.56
N ALA A 13 6.57 10.88 5.88
CA ALA A 13 5.90 9.80 6.59
C ALA A 13 4.59 10.30 7.19
N ASN A 14 3.48 9.62 6.90
CA ASN A 14 2.16 10.01 7.36
C ASN A 14 1.45 8.86 8.05
N ASP A 15 0.80 9.15 9.17
CA ASP A 15 -0.17 8.26 9.82
C ASP A 15 -1.32 9.11 10.36
N ILE A 16 -2.55 8.63 10.30
CA ILE A 16 -3.71 9.35 10.83
C ILE A 16 -3.77 9.26 12.37
N ASN A 17 -3.08 8.29 12.97
CA ASN A 17 -3.09 8.04 14.40
C ASN A 17 -1.92 8.76 15.09
N GLY A 18 -2.24 9.81 15.85
CA GLY A 18 -1.27 10.63 16.58
C GLY A 18 -0.43 9.88 17.62
N ASP A 19 -0.91 8.76 18.18
CA ASP A 19 -0.10 7.95 19.09
C ASP A 19 0.96 7.14 18.36
N ARG A 20 0.65 6.66 17.15
CA ARG A 20 1.66 6.01 16.28
C ARG A 20 2.73 7.02 15.85
N ILE A 21 2.35 8.28 15.62
CA ILE A 21 3.31 9.35 15.28
C ILE A 21 4.40 9.48 16.34
N LYS A 22 4.07 9.40 17.64
CA LYS A 22 5.07 9.44 18.73
C LYS A 22 6.10 8.31 18.58
N ALA A 23 5.64 7.10 18.26
CA ALA A 23 6.52 5.95 18.02
C ALA A 23 7.37 6.12 16.76
N ILE A 24 6.82 6.71 15.68
CA ILE A 24 7.56 7.01 14.45
C ILE A 24 8.68 8.02 14.74
N VAL A 25 8.38 9.11 15.45
CA VAL A 25 9.36 10.12 15.87
C VAL A 25 10.51 9.48 16.67
N GLY A 26 10.18 8.68 17.69
CA GLY A 26 11.19 7.98 18.49
C GLY A 26 12.06 7.04 17.65
N ASN A 27 11.47 6.31 16.71
CA ASN A 27 12.22 5.44 15.81
C ASN A 27 13.11 6.21 14.82
N PHE A 28 12.64 7.35 14.31
CA PHE A 28 13.43 8.17 13.38
C PHE A 28 14.68 8.73 14.07
N HIS A 29 14.53 9.26 15.28
CA HIS A 29 15.67 9.72 16.08
C HIS A 29 16.63 8.57 16.42
N ARG A 30 16.10 7.43 16.88
CA ARG A 30 16.92 6.26 17.25
C ARG A 30 17.73 5.71 16.07
N LEU A 31 17.17 5.77 14.86
CA LEU A 31 17.81 5.26 13.63
C LEU A 31 18.62 6.34 12.87
N GLY A 32 18.69 7.57 13.38
CA GLY A 32 19.42 8.66 12.74
C GLY A 32 18.84 9.08 11.38
N ILE A 33 17.52 9.00 11.21
CA ILE A 33 16.83 9.45 10.00
C ILE A 33 16.69 10.97 10.06
N ASN A 34 17.34 11.67 9.13
CA ASN A 34 17.39 13.14 9.09
C ASN A 34 16.80 13.75 7.81
N ASN A 35 16.43 12.93 6.82
CA ASN A 35 15.87 13.36 5.54
C ASN A 35 14.34 13.22 5.47
N ALA A 36 13.66 13.14 6.63
CA ALA A 36 12.24 12.82 6.68
C ALA A 36 11.43 13.85 7.48
N ALA A 37 10.26 14.20 6.96
CA ALA A 37 9.22 14.94 7.68
C ALA A 37 8.06 14.00 8.05
N ILE A 38 7.40 14.28 9.17
CA ILE A 38 6.29 13.48 9.69
C ILE A 38 5.02 14.33 9.71
N THR A 39 3.92 13.80 9.19
CA THR A 39 2.61 14.46 9.22
C THR A 39 1.56 13.56 9.87
N CYS A 40 0.53 14.17 10.46
CA CYS A 40 -0.62 13.49 11.03
C CYS A 40 -1.89 13.92 10.30
N LEU A 41 -2.12 13.36 9.11
CA LEU A 41 -3.21 13.78 8.22
C LEU A 41 -3.95 12.56 7.63
N ASP A 42 -5.19 12.79 7.21
CA ASP A 42 -5.91 11.81 6.39
C ASP A 42 -5.25 11.73 4.99
N GLY A 43 -4.74 10.55 4.65
CA GLY A 43 -4.07 10.28 3.37
C GLY A 43 -4.94 10.54 2.14
N ARG A 44 -6.26 10.60 2.27
CA ARG A 44 -7.18 10.97 1.18
C ARG A 44 -7.08 12.44 0.78
N ASN A 45 -6.66 13.30 1.70
CA ASN A 45 -6.55 14.74 1.49
C ASN A 45 -5.16 15.19 1.04
N TYR A 46 -4.22 14.25 0.89
CA TYR A 46 -2.82 14.56 0.60
C TYR A 46 -2.61 15.29 -0.73
N THR A 47 -3.45 14.97 -1.72
CA THR A 47 -3.44 15.59 -3.07
C THR A 47 -3.64 17.11 -3.04
N LYS A 48 -4.26 17.65 -1.98
CA LYS A 48 -4.48 19.09 -1.80
C LYS A 48 -3.23 19.83 -1.32
N LEU A 49 -2.33 19.12 -0.66
CA LEU A 49 -1.14 19.69 -0.02
C LEU A 49 0.13 19.41 -0.83
N PHE A 50 0.21 18.21 -1.42
CA PHE A 50 1.39 17.73 -2.12
C PHE A 50 0.96 16.99 -3.39
N ASN A 51 1.54 17.34 -4.54
CA ASN A 51 1.17 16.78 -5.84
C ASN A 51 2.38 16.42 -6.73
N SER A 52 3.57 16.24 -6.14
CA SER A 52 4.78 15.98 -6.92
C SER A 52 5.73 14.97 -6.26
N PHE A 53 5.22 13.85 -5.76
CA PHE A 53 6.09 12.76 -5.33
C PHE A 53 6.63 11.96 -6.52
N ASP A 54 7.91 11.62 -6.50
CA ASP A 54 8.49 10.68 -7.47
C ASP A 54 8.01 9.24 -7.19
N ARG A 55 7.82 8.91 -5.91
CA ARG A 55 7.50 7.57 -5.42
C ARG A 55 6.53 7.65 -4.25
N VAL A 56 5.57 6.73 -4.21
CA VAL A 56 4.66 6.57 -3.06
C VAL A 56 4.60 5.10 -2.65
N LEU A 57 4.77 4.85 -1.35
CA LEU A 57 4.45 3.56 -0.74
C LEU A 57 3.16 3.73 0.06
N LEU A 58 2.10 3.07 -0.40
CA LEU A 58 0.83 2.97 0.30
C LEU A 58 0.74 1.59 0.97
N ASP A 59 1.12 1.54 2.24
CA ASP A 59 0.77 0.43 3.12
C ASP A 59 -0.66 0.64 3.63
N ALA A 60 -1.60 -0.07 3.02
CA ALA A 60 -3.00 0.28 3.16
C ALA A 60 -3.63 -0.40 4.39
N PRO A 61 -4.48 0.30 5.17
CA PRO A 61 -5.15 -0.30 6.32
C PRO A 61 -6.05 -1.45 5.89
N CYS A 62 -5.69 -2.67 6.31
CA CYS A 62 -6.32 -3.94 5.95
C CYS A 62 -7.03 -4.59 7.12
N THR A 63 -7.86 -5.59 6.83
CA THR A 63 -8.49 -6.45 7.84
C THR A 63 -7.47 -7.32 8.58
N GLY A 64 -6.29 -7.55 7.99
CA GLY A 64 -5.23 -8.35 8.62
C GLY A 64 -5.41 -9.86 8.48
N THR A 65 -6.26 -10.34 7.57
CA THR A 65 -6.53 -11.78 7.41
C THR A 65 -5.29 -12.63 7.10
N GLY A 66 -4.22 -12.05 6.55
CA GLY A 66 -2.95 -12.73 6.31
C GLY A 66 -2.07 -12.88 7.55
N VAL A 67 -2.38 -12.20 8.65
CA VAL A 67 -1.57 -12.21 9.89
C VAL A 67 -2.27 -12.89 11.07
N ILE A 68 -3.28 -13.74 10.82
CA ILE A 68 -4.02 -14.50 11.86
C ILE A 68 -3.07 -15.32 12.75
N GLY A 69 -1.97 -15.85 12.19
CA GLY A 69 -0.97 -16.57 12.98
C GLY A 69 -0.24 -15.71 14.01
N LYS A 70 -0.10 -14.40 13.75
CA LYS A 70 0.51 -13.42 14.66
C LYS A 70 -0.51 -12.78 15.59
N ASP A 71 -1.70 -12.49 15.09
CA ASP A 71 -2.82 -11.93 15.85
C ASP A 71 -4.09 -12.76 15.65
N PRO A 72 -4.34 -13.75 16.53
CA PRO A 72 -5.52 -14.61 16.44
C PRO A 72 -6.85 -13.85 16.57
N SER A 73 -6.84 -12.65 17.17
CA SER A 73 -8.06 -11.85 17.38
C SER A 73 -8.70 -11.40 16.08
N VAL A 74 -7.91 -11.31 15.00
CA VAL A 74 -8.40 -11.01 13.64
C VAL A 74 -9.47 -12.03 13.21
N LYS A 75 -9.33 -13.29 13.60
CA LYS A 75 -10.28 -14.36 13.24
C LYS A 75 -11.68 -14.14 13.81
N THR A 76 -11.79 -13.53 14.99
CA THR A 76 -13.06 -13.35 15.70
C THR A 76 -13.64 -11.95 15.55
N ASN A 77 -12.78 -10.95 15.34
CA ASN A 77 -13.17 -9.54 15.41
C ASN A 77 -13.45 -8.90 14.05
N LYS A 78 -13.24 -9.63 12.94
CA LYS A 78 -13.43 -9.10 11.58
C LYS A 78 -14.63 -9.74 10.92
N ASP A 79 -15.52 -8.90 10.40
CA ASP A 79 -16.69 -9.30 9.64
C ASP A 79 -16.61 -8.82 8.17
N GLU A 80 -17.58 -9.20 7.35
CA GLU A 80 -17.67 -8.76 5.96
C GLU A 80 -17.85 -7.24 5.83
N ARG A 81 -18.44 -6.58 6.84
CA ARG A 81 -18.64 -5.12 6.83
C ARG A 81 -17.30 -4.41 6.99
N ASP A 82 -16.40 -4.95 7.81
CA ASP A 82 -15.04 -4.43 7.95
C ASP A 82 -14.24 -4.60 6.66
N VAL A 83 -14.36 -5.75 5.98
CA VAL A 83 -13.75 -5.95 4.66
C VAL A 83 -14.24 -4.90 3.68
N GLN A 84 -15.55 -4.64 3.63
CA GLN A 84 -16.13 -3.64 2.74
C GLN A 84 -15.69 -2.20 3.08
N ARG A 85 -15.58 -1.88 4.38
CA ARG A 85 -15.06 -0.58 4.86
C ARG A 85 -13.60 -0.39 4.46
N CYS A 86 -12.77 -1.40 4.69
CA CYS A 86 -11.36 -1.42 4.28
C CYS A 86 -11.24 -1.25 2.76
N PHE A 87 -11.99 -2.03 1.96
CA PHE A 87 -12.03 -1.90 0.51
C PHE A 87 -12.34 -0.48 0.03
N ASN A 88 -13.38 0.16 0.59
CA ASN A 88 -13.76 1.52 0.23
C ASN A 88 -12.64 2.53 0.57
N LEU A 89 -12.10 2.44 1.80
CA LEU A 89 -11.02 3.32 2.24
C LEU A 89 -9.75 3.13 1.40
N GLN A 90 -9.34 1.89 1.15
CA GLN A 90 -8.14 1.55 0.38
C GLN A 90 -8.25 2.06 -1.07
N ARG A 91 -9.44 2.00 -1.69
CA ARG A 91 -9.67 2.58 -3.02
C ARG A 91 -9.50 4.08 -3.04
N GLU A 92 -10.05 4.79 -2.06
CA GLU A 92 -9.88 6.24 -1.94
C GLU A 92 -8.40 6.62 -1.72
N LEU A 93 -7.71 5.90 -0.84
CA LEU A 93 -6.29 6.10 -0.56
C LEU A 93 -5.41 5.81 -1.78
N LEU A 94 -5.68 4.74 -2.53
CA LEU A 94 -4.92 4.40 -3.73
C LEU A 94 -5.12 5.44 -4.84
N LEU A 95 -6.35 5.93 -5.03
CA LEU A 95 -6.59 7.03 -5.97
C LEU A 95 -5.85 8.30 -5.55
N ALA A 96 -5.89 8.66 -4.26
CA ALA A 96 -5.13 9.80 -3.75
C ALA A 96 -3.62 9.62 -3.93
N ALA A 97 -3.09 8.42 -3.68
CA ALA A 97 -1.69 8.09 -3.91
C ALA A 97 -1.30 8.26 -5.39
N ILE A 98 -2.15 7.81 -6.32
CA ILE A 98 -1.95 8.01 -7.76
C ILE A 98 -1.91 9.49 -8.13
N ASP A 99 -2.87 10.25 -7.63
CA ASP A 99 -3.00 11.68 -7.94
C ASP A 99 -1.87 12.53 -7.32
N CYS A 100 -1.20 12.03 -6.28
CA CYS A 100 -0.03 12.64 -5.66
C CYS A 100 1.29 12.43 -6.43
N VAL A 101 1.35 11.44 -7.33
CA VAL A 101 2.59 11.04 -7.99
C VAL A 101 2.80 11.82 -9.29
N ASN A 102 4.02 12.32 -9.48
CA ASN A 102 4.40 12.99 -10.70
C ASN A 102 4.84 11.98 -11.78
N ALA A 103 3.95 11.70 -12.73
CA ALA A 103 4.24 10.82 -13.87
C ALA A 103 5.40 11.31 -14.75
N LYS A 104 5.71 12.63 -14.73
CA LYS A 104 6.82 13.24 -15.49
C LYS A 104 8.14 13.27 -14.70
N SER A 105 8.21 12.62 -13.54
CA SER A 105 9.48 12.46 -12.82
C SER A 105 10.53 11.84 -13.73
N LYS A 106 11.79 12.25 -13.58
CA LYS A 106 12.92 11.73 -14.37
C LYS A 106 13.06 10.20 -14.30
N THR A 107 12.55 9.60 -13.23
CA THR A 107 12.60 8.15 -12.99
C THR A 107 11.23 7.47 -13.22
N GLY A 108 10.25 8.17 -13.80
CA GLY A 108 8.84 7.78 -13.85
C GLY A 108 8.15 7.90 -12.50
N GLY A 109 6.82 7.94 -12.44
CA GLY A 109 6.08 7.89 -11.18
C GLY A 109 5.77 6.44 -10.79
N ILE A 110 6.23 5.96 -9.62
CA ILE A 110 5.96 4.58 -9.16
C ILE A 110 5.21 4.60 -7.84
N ILE A 111 4.18 3.76 -7.76
CA ILE A 111 3.38 3.56 -6.57
C ILE A 111 3.46 2.09 -6.20
N VAL A 112 3.76 1.82 -4.94
CA VAL A 112 3.66 0.49 -4.36
C VAL A 112 2.43 0.49 -3.47
N TYR A 113 1.47 -0.37 -3.79
CA TYR A 113 0.34 -0.68 -2.94
C TYR A 113 0.57 -2.05 -2.31
N SER A 114 0.49 -2.12 -0.99
CA SER A 114 0.65 -3.36 -0.25
C SER A 114 -0.41 -3.49 0.82
N THR A 115 -0.80 -4.73 1.11
CA THR A 115 -1.66 -5.06 2.24
C THR A 115 -1.14 -6.30 2.96
N CYS A 116 -1.64 -6.47 4.18
CA CYS A 116 -1.48 -7.62 5.04
C CYS A 116 -2.65 -8.63 4.92
N SER A 117 -3.52 -8.47 3.91
CA SER A 117 -4.72 -9.28 3.73
C SER A 117 -4.54 -10.30 2.61
N VAL A 118 -5.11 -11.49 2.79
CA VAL A 118 -5.17 -12.52 1.73
C VAL A 118 -6.49 -12.46 0.95
N LEU A 119 -7.40 -11.55 1.28
CA LEU A 119 -8.69 -11.45 0.60
C LEU A 119 -8.55 -10.71 -0.74
N PRO A 120 -9.10 -11.24 -1.85
CA PRO A 120 -9.09 -10.55 -3.13
C PRO A 120 -9.83 -9.19 -3.12
N GLU A 121 -10.83 -9.07 -2.25
CA GLU A 121 -11.61 -7.85 -2.02
C GLU A 121 -10.72 -6.67 -1.60
N GLU A 122 -9.68 -6.91 -0.82
CA GLU A 122 -8.72 -5.90 -0.37
C GLU A 122 -7.46 -5.84 -1.25
N ASN A 123 -7.43 -6.55 -2.37
CA ASN A 123 -6.24 -6.61 -3.22
C ASN A 123 -6.65 -6.40 -4.68
N GLU A 124 -6.92 -7.47 -5.43
CA GLU A 124 -7.23 -7.43 -6.85
C GLU A 124 -8.42 -6.51 -7.16
N TRP A 125 -9.45 -6.46 -6.30
CA TRP A 125 -10.59 -5.56 -6.52
C TRP A 125 -10.20 -4.09 -6.42
N VAL A 126 -9.34 -3.74 -5.47
CA VAL A 126 -8.85 -2.36 -5.26
C VAL A 126 -8.00 -1.93 -6.45
N ILE A 127 -7.08 -2.80 -6.89
CA ILE A 127 -6.19 -2.54 -8.02
C ILE A 127 -6.98 -2.43 -9.32
N ASP A 128 -7.90 -3.37 -9.59
CA ASP A 128 -8.73 -3.36 -10.79
C ASP A 128 -9.59 -2.10 -10.88
N TYR A 129 -10.12 -1.64 -9.73
CA TYR A 129 -10.81 -0.37 -9.64
C TYR A 129 -9.92 0.83 -10.00
N ALA A 130 -8.69 0.87 -9.48
CA ALA A 130 -7.75 1.95 -9.76
C ALA A 130 -7.34 1.99 -11.25
N LEU A 131 -7.05 0.82 -11.84
CA LEU A 131 -6.72 0.69 -13.28
C LEU A 131 -7.85 1.20 -14.19
N LYS A 132 -9.11 1.01 -13.78
CA LYS A 132 -10.28 1.53 -14.53
C LYS A 132 -10.51 3.03 -14.36
N LYS A 133 -10.02 3.62 -13.26
CA LYS A 133 -10.31 5.01 -12.87
C LYS A 133 -9.18 5.99 -13.18
N ARG A 134 -7.96 5.51 -13.38
CA ARG A 134 -6.77 6.33 -13.62
C ARG A 134 -5.92 5.70 -14.71
N ASN A 135 -5.17 6.53 -15.43
CA ASN A 135 -4.23 6.07 -16.44
C ASN A 135 -2.94 5.57 -15.77
N VAL A 136 -3.00 4.37 -15.21
CA VAL A 136 -1.88 3.68 -14.58
C VAL A 136 -1.72 2.30 -15.18
N LYS A 137 -0.51 1.75 -15.11
CA LYS A 137 -0.20 0.40 -15.55
C LYS A 137 0.45 -0.39 -14.43
N LEU A 138 0.15 -1.69 -14.38
CA LEU A 138 0.90 -2.60 -13.53
C LEU A 138 2.28 -2.86 -14.15
N VAL A 139 3.28 -2.92 -13.29
CA VAL A 139 4.66 -3.27 -13.62
C VAL A 139 5.09 -4.43 -12.75
N GLU A 140 6.03 -5.24 -13.23
CA GLU A 140 6.60 -6.32 -12.43
C GLU A 140 7.25 -5.75 -11.16
N THR A 141 7.01 -6.43 -10.04
CA THR A 141 7.55 -6.00 -8.73
C THR A 141 9.06 -6.17 -8.66
N GLY A 142 9.63 -7.12 -9.39
CA GLY A 142 11.06 -7.46 -9.34
C GLY A 142 11.52 -7.95 -7.96
N LEU A 143 10.58 -8.28 -7.07
CA LEU A 143 10.87 -8.74 -5.71
C LEU A 143 11.15 -10.24 -5.74
N ASN A 144 12.37 -10.65 -5.42
CA ASN A 144 12.67 -12.03 -5.09
C ASN A 144 12.86 -12.12 -3.57
N LEU A 145 11.78 -12.45 -2.85
CA LEU A 145 11.79 -12.48 -1.39
C LEU A 145 12.28 -13.83 -0.83
N GLY A 146 12.62 -14.80 -1.68
CA GLY A 146 12.96 -16.16 -1.22
C GLY A 146 11.82 -16.86 -0.48
N ILE A 147 10.59 -16.40 -0.70
CA ILE A 147 9.34 -16.91 -0.15
C ILE A 147 8.45 -17.25 -1.33
N ASP A 148 7.58 -18.25 -1.18
CA ASP A 148 6.64 -18.64 -2.21
C ASP A 148 5.74 -17.48 -2.63
N GLU A 149 6.00 -17.01 -3.84
CA GLU A 149 5.21 -15.99 -4.49
C GLU A 149 4.26 -16.62 -5.51
N VAL A 150 3.01 -16.19 -5.47
CA VAL A 150 2.00 -16.59 -6.44
C VAL A 150 1.56 -15.33 -7.19
N PRO A 151 1.41 -15.38 -8.52
CA PRO A 151 0.83 -14.27 -9.27
C PRO A 151 -0.54 -13.86 -8.72
N GLY A 152 -0.86 -12.57 -8.84
CA GLY A 152 -2.19 -12.05 -8.54
C GLY A 152 -3.29 -12.74 -9.36
N PHE A 153 -4.50 -12.78 -8.81
CA PHE A 153 -5.61 -13.43 -9.51
C PHE A 153 -6.04 -12.61 -10.73
N VAL A 154 -5.94 -13.20 -11.93
CA VAL A 154 -6.60 -12.66 -13.14
C VAL A 154 -8.09 -13.06 -13.17
N LYS A 155 -8.42 -14.21 -12.58
CA LYS A 155 -9.79 -14.69 -12.41
C LYS A 155 -9.97 -15.22 -10.99
N TYR A 156 -11.03 -14.83 -10.32
CA TYR A 156 -11.40 -15.32 -9.00
C TYR A 156 -12.90 -15.58 -8.93
N ARG A 157 -13.29 -16.84 -8.70
CA ARG A 157 -14.68 -17.30 -8.78
C ARG A 157 -15.32 -16.89 -10.13
N GLN A 158 -16.36 -16.06 -10.10
CA GLN A 158 -17.05 -15.55 -11.29
C GLN A 158 -16.45 -14.22 -11.80
N LEU A 159 -15.56 -13.60 -11.05
CA LEU A 159 -14.96 -12.30 -11.38
C LEU A 159 -13.74 -12.47 -12.27
N LYS A 160 -13.61 -11.56 -13.24
CA LYS A 160 -12.43 -11.41 -14.11
C LYS A 160 -11.84 -10.02 -13.85
N PHE A 161 -10.57 -10.00 -13.49
CA PHE A 161 -9.80 -8.77 -13.29
C PHE A 161 -8.97 -8.44 -14.54
N HIS A 162 -8.34 -7.28 -14.53
CA HIS A 162 -7.43 -6.86 -15.58
C HIS A 162 -6.39 -7.95 -15.95
N PRO A 163 -6.11 -8.20 -17.25
CA PRO A 163 -5.19 -9.27 -17.66
C PRO A 163 -3.78 -9.16 -17.06
N THR A 164 -3.31 -7.94 -16.81
CA THR A 164 -1.99 -7.68 -16.21
C THR A 164 -1.93 -7.91 -14.70
N MET A 165 -3.02 -8.38 -14.07
CA MET A 165 -3.03 -8.66 -12.63
C MET A 165 -2.01 -9.75 -12.23
N HIS A 166 -1.59 -10.61 -13.16
CA HIS A 166 -0.51 -11.58 -12.95
C HIS A 166 0.86 -10.94 -12.65
N LEU A 167 1.04 -9.64 -12.90
CA LEU A 167 2.26 -8.90 -12.56
C LEU A 167 2.32 -8.54 -11.07
N SER A 168 1.18 -8.57 -10.36
CA SER A 168 1.18 -8.44 -8.90
C SER A 168 1.59 -9.76 -8.24
N ARG A 169 1.93 -9.70 -6.96
CA ARG A 169 2.41 -10.84 -6.18
C ARG A 169 1.60 -11.01 -4.92
N ARG A 170 1.32 -12.27 -4.60
CA ARG A 170 0.68 -12.75 -3.38
C ARG A 170 1.69 -13.60 -2.64
N PHE A 171 1.76 -13.41 -1.33
CA PHE A 171 2.68 -14.15 -0.46
C PHE A 171 1.87 -14.98 0.53
N TYR A 172 2.21 -16.26 0.65
CA TYR A 172 1.58 -17.20 1.57
C TYR A 172 2.63 -17.79 2.51
N THR A 173 2.25 -18.01 3.77
CA THR A 173 3.19 -18.46 4.81
C THR A 173 3.44 -19.97 4.83
N HIS A 174 2.74 -20.76 4.00
CA HIS A 174 2.69 -22.22 4.09
C HIS A 174 2.66 -22.93 2.73
N LYS A 175 3.51 -22.55 1.78
CA LYS A 175 3.73 -23.37 0.58
C LYS A 175 5.09 -24.05 0.60
#